data_AF-A0A352J0J6-F1
#
_entry.id   AF-A0A352J0J6-F1
#
_cell.length_a   1.000
_cell.length_b   1.000
_cell.length_c   1.000
_cell.angle_alpha   90.00
_cell.angle_beta   90.00
_cell.angle_gamma   90.00
#
_symmetry.space_group_name_H-M   'P 1'
#
loop_
_entity.id
_entity.type
_entity.pdbx_description
1 polymer ?
#
loop_
_entity_poly.entity_id
_entity_poly.type
_entity_poly.pdbx_seq_one_letter_code
_entity_poly.pdbx_strand_id
1 'polypeptide(L)' 'AGGFLSVSGRAKNLLITSFGRNISPEWLESELIQAIGARQAVVFGDGDPRPSALVVVQDGRSP' A
#
# COMPACT_ATOMS: atom_id res chain seq x y z
N ALA A 1 8.96 24.66 2.70
CA ALA A 1 9.14 23.82 1.50
C ALA A 1 9.64 22.45 1.94
N GLY A 2 8.95 21.34 1.63
CA GLY A 2 9.45 19.99 1.90
C GLY A 2 8.50 19.01 2.59
N GLY A 3 7.21 19.00 2.24
CA GLY A 3 6.21 18.10 2.84
C GLY A 3 5.94 16.80 2.07
N PHE A 4 6.87 16.34 1.23
CA PHE A 4 6.66 15.13 0.42
C PHE A 4 7.49 13.97 0.99
N LEU A 5 6.80 12.98 1.55
CA LEU A 5 7.42 11.72 1.99
C LEU A 5 7.61 10.82 0.77
N SER A 6 8.86 10.59 0.36
CA SER A 6 9.19 9.64 -0.71
C SER A 6 9.66 8.33 -0.09
N VAL A 7 8.89 7.27 -0.29
CA VAL A 7 9.27 5.91 0.11
C VAL A 7 9.95 5.25 -1.09
N SER A 8 11.28 5.11 -1.05
CA SER A 8 12.07 4.45 -2.11
C SER A 8 11.94 2.91 -2.13
N GLY A 9 11.13 2.34 -1.25
CA GLY A 9 10.83 0.91 -1.23
C GLY A 9 10.73 0.34 0.19
N ARG A 10 10.40 -0.95 0.29
CA ARG A 10 10.42 -1.71 1.54
C ARG A 10 11.71 -2.52 1.65
N ALA A 11 12.28 -2.57 2.86
CA ALA A 11 13.48 -3.37 3.15
C ALA A 11 13.21 -4.89 3.16
N LYS A 12 11.95 -5.31 3.16
CA LYS A 12 11.50 -6.70 3.12
C LYS A 12 10.37 -6.78 2.10
N ASN A 13 10.18 -7.89 1.41
CA ASN A 13 9.08 -8.07 0.44
C ASN A 13 7.86 -8.81 1.03
N LEU A 14 7.87 -9.10 2.33
CA LEU A 14 6.79 -9.82 3.01
C LEU A 14 6.33 -9.03 4.23
N LEU A 15 5.03 -8.86 4.38
CA LEU A 15 4.38 -8.43 5.62
C LEU A 15 3.99 -9.68 6.39
N ILE A 16 4.43 -9.77 7.64
CA ILE A 16 4.04 -10.86 8.52
C ILE A 16 3.01 -10.30 9.49
N THR A 17 1.75 -10.72 9.36
CA THR A 17 0.70 -10.28 10.31
C THR A 17 0.94 -10.91 11.68
N SER A 18 0.33 -10.37 12.75
CA SER A 18 0.46 -10.98 14.09
C SER A 18 -0.05 -12.43 14.17
N PHE A 19 -0.79 -12.89 13.16
CA PHE A 19 -1.24 -14.27 12.99
C PHE A 19 -0.24 -15.17 12.24
N GLY A 20 0.95 -14.68 11.91
CA GLY A 20 1.99 -15.43 11.20
C GLY A 20 1.68 -15.68 9.73
N ARG A 21 0.77 -14.89 9.12
CA ARG A 21 0.52 -14.97 7.68
C ARG A 21 1.51 -14.11 6.92
N ASN A 22 2.09 -14.70 5.88
CA ASN A 22 2.95 -14.01 4.94
C ASN A 22 2.09 -13.38 3.84
N ILE A 23 2.11 -12.06 3.76
CA ILE A 23 1.37 -11.29 2.75
C ILE A 23 2.39 -10.53 1.91
N SER A 24 2.30 -10.68 0.58
CA SER A 24 3.07 -9.86 -0.35
C SER A 24 2.33 -8.54 -0.58
N PRO A 25 2.87 -7.38 -0.17
CA PRO A 25 2.20 -6.11 -0.37
C PRO A 25 2.12 -5.74 -1.84
N GLU A 26 3.09 -6.12 -2.67
CA GLU A 26 3.10 -5.83 -4.12
C GLU A 26 1.85 -6.38 -4.82
N TRP A 27 1.44 -7.61 -4.45
CA TRP A 27 0.19 -8.20 -4.93
C TRP A 27 -1.01 -7.37 -4.46
N LEU A 28 -1.05 -7.02 -3.17
CA LEU A 28 -2.18 -6.28 -2.60
C LEU A 28 -2.28 -4.85 -3.16
N GLU A 29 -1.16 -4.18 -3.40
CA GLU A 29 -1.06 -2.87 -4.06
C GLU A 29 -1.56 -2.94 -5.50
N SER A 30 -1.16 -3.97 -6.24
CA SER A 30 -1.61 -4.19 -7.63
C SER A 30 -3.12 -4.48 -7.69
N GLU A 31 -3.63 -5.30 -6.78
CA GLU A 31 -5.06 -5.55 -6.65
C GLU A 31 -5.83 -4.30 -6.25
N LEU A 32 -5.30 -3.47 -5.33
CA LEU A 32 -5.93 -2.20 -4.97
C LEU A 32 -5.96 -1.24 -6.17
N ILE A 33 -4.88 -1.11 -6.92
CA ILE A 33 -4.85 -0.28 -8.14
C ILE A 33 -5.92 -0.75 -9.14
N GLN A 34 -6.07 -2.05 -9.35
CA GLN A 34 -7.05 -2.61 -10.29
C GLN A 34 -8.50 -2.56 -9.77
N ALA A 35 -8.74 -2.94 -8.52
CA ALA A 35 -10.08 -3.10 -7.97
C ALA A 35 -10.79 -1.77 -7.71
N ILE A 36 -10.05 -0.74 -7.27
CA ILE A 36 -10.61 0.58 -6.93
C ILE A 36 -10.14 1.70 -7.88
N GLY A 37 -9.37 1.38 -8.93
CA GLY A 37 -8.87 2.38 -9.89
C GLY A 37 -7.93 3.39 -9.25
N ALA A 38 -7.20 2.98 -8.21
CA ALA A 38 -6.26 3.87 -7.56
C ALA A 38 -5.07 4.17 -8.46
N ARG A 39 -4.55 5.40 -8.41
CA ARG A 39 -3.33 5.80 -9.12
C ARG A 39 -2.09 5.17 -8.49
N GLN A 40 -2.06 5.11 -7.16
CA GLN A 40 -0.97 4.49 -6.39
C GLN A 40 -1.57 3.84 -5.15
N ALA A 41 -1.04 2.70 -4.75
CA ALA A 41 -1.37 2.04 -3.49
C ALA A 41 -0.06 1.63 -2.81
N VAL A 42 0.00 1.75 -1.48
CA VAL A 42 1.12 1.31 -0.65
C VAL A 42 0.57 0.59 0.57
N VAL A 43 0.99 -0.66 0.79
CA VAL A 43 0.49 -1.50 1.88
C VAL A 43 1.53 -1.60 2.99
N PHE A 44 1.10 -1.39 4.24
CA PHE A 44 1.94 -1.38 5.44
C PHE A 44 1.23 -2.01 6.65
N GLY A 45 1.96 -2.22 7.75
CA GLY A 45 1.45 -2.88 8.96
C GLY A 45 2.15 -4.22 9.24
N ASP A 46 3.49 -4.24 9.15
CA ASP A 46 4.28 -5.41 9.53
C ASP A 46 4.13 -5.65 11.03
N GLY A 47 3.68 -6.83 11.43
CA GLY A 47 3.42 -7.18 12.82
C GLY A 47 2.04 -6.76 13.37
N ASP A 48 1.18 -6.13 12.58
CA ASP A 48 -0.20 -5.76 12.97
C ASP A 48 -1.19 -6.91 12.65
N PRO A 49 -2.23 -7.15 13.47
CA PRO A 49 -3.30 -8.09 13.12
C PRO A 49 -4.06 -7.70 11.83
N ARG A 50 -4.08 -6.42 11.45
CA ARG A 50 -4.73 -5.94 10.22
C ARG A 50 -3.78 -5.04 9.41
N PRO A 51 -3.35 -5.48 8.20
CA PRO A 51 -2.57 -4.61 7.34
C PRO A 51 -3.41 -3.42 6.88
N SER A 52 -2.79 -2.24 6.85
CA SER A 52 -3.38 -1.00 6.37
C SER A 52 -2.80 -0.64 5.01
N ALA A 53 -3.57 0.08 4.20
CA ALA A 53 -3.12 0.52 2.88
C ALA A 53 -3.34 2.02 2.72
N LEU A 54 -2.32 2.72 2.23
CA LEU A 54 -2.41 4.07 1.74
C LEU A 54 -2.76 4.01 0.26
N VAL A 55 -3.85 4.66 -0.13
CA VAL A 55 -4.32 4.66 -1.51
C VAL A 55 -4.43 6.10 -2.00
N VAL A 56 -3.82 6.37 -3.14
CA VAL A 56 -3.98 7.60 -3.90
C VAL A 56 -5.03 7.34 -4.97
N VAL A 57 -6.24 7.81 -4.74
CA VAL A 57 -7.29 7.82 -5.76
C VAL A 57 -7.11 9.02 -6.68
N GLN A 58 -7.29 8.82 -7.98
CA GLN A 58 -7.42 9.94 -8.91
C GLN A 58 -8.89 10.38 -8.89
N ASP A 59 -9.13 11.64 -8.52
CA ASP A 59 -10.44 12.23 -8.75
C ASP A 59 -10.62 12.40 -10.26
N GLY A 60 -11.63 11.72 -10.81
CA GLY A 60 -12.02 11.85 -12.22
C GLY A 60 -12.58 13.24 -12.57
N ARG A 61 -12.76 14.13 -11.58
CA ARG A 61 -13.10 15.55 -11.78
C ARG A 61 -11.88 16.45 -11.93
N SER A 62 -10.78 15.95 -12.50
CA SER A 62 -9.75 16.87 -12.99
C SER A 62 -10.31 17.61 -14.23
N PRO A 63 -10.18 18.95 -14.30
CA PRO A 63 -10.66 19.77 -15.42
C PRO A 63 -9.95 19.47 -16.74
#